data_AF-A0A2V8WTA3-F1
#
_entry.id   AF-A0A2V8WTA3-F1
#
_cell.length_a   1.000
_cell.length_b   1.000
_cell.length_c   1.000
_cell.angle_alpha   90.00
_cell.angle_beta   90.00
_cell.angle_gamma   90.00
#
_symmetry.space_group_name_H-M   'P 1'
#
loop_
_entity.id
_entity.type
_entity.pdbx_description
1 polymer ?
#
loop_
_entity_poly.entity_id
_entity_poly.type
_entity_poly.pdbx_seq_one_letter_code
_entity_poly.pdbx_strand_id
1 'polypeptide(L)'
;MNYEFLVETYETERIKVVSVWSEFQDADLPVRPRSGDPRGRSVHEQMVHQCVSEDLWFRNMLGIDVNAPPLPATETRLEFMKRYEEDSGKRLEVLRARDDSWWESDTKFFDVKRSCAWVIVRRIAHTAHHRGQQMAMLRMLGRDVHSNYGPTADTGGLMQNHAPTIYAYPSLQALFDGEMDGGAKVPLPGGGGKAVTERPSDQV
;
A
#
# COMPACT_ATOMS: atom_id res chain seq x y z
N MET A 1 -7.91 -18.58 14.53
CA MET A 1 -8.69 -19.11 13.39
C MET A 1 -7.73 -19.47 12.26
N ASN A 2 -7.98 -20.47 11.40
CA ASN A 2 -6.94 -20.96 10.46
C ASN A 2 -6.41 -19.89 9.49
N TYR A 3 -7.23 -18.88 9.18
CA TYR A 3 -6.93 -17.81 8.21
C TYR A 3 -6.66 -16.44 8.85
N GLU A 4 -6.47 -16.38 10.17
CA GLU A 4 -6.23 -15.14 10.92
C GLU A 4 -5.01 -14.35 10.38
N PHE A 5 -3.95 -15.06 9.99
CA PHE A 5 -2.77 -14.45 9.38
C PHE A 5 -3.09 -13.68 8.08
N LEU A 6 -4.11 -14.07 7.30
CA LEU A 6 -4.54 -13.33 6.11
C LEU A 6 -5.22 -12.02 6.48
N VAL A 7 -5.97 -12.01 7.59
CA VAL A 7 -6.61 -10.82 8.14
C VAL A 7 -5.55 -9.84 8.63
N GLU A 8 -4.58 -10.31 9.43
CA GLU A 8 -3.45 -9.51 9.90
C GLU A 8 -2.59 -8.97 8.73
N THR A 9 -2.37 -9.80 7.70
CA THR A 9 -1.62 -9.39 6.52
C THR A 9 -2.36 -8.30 5.75
N TYR A 10 -3.67 -8.47 5.52
CA TYR A 10 -4.49 -7.42 4.89
C TYR A 10 -4.51 -6.16 5.74
N GLU A 11 -4.54 -6.30 7.06
CA GLU A 11 -4.50 -5.18 7.99
C GLU A 11 -3.28 -4.31 7.83
N THR A 12 -2.11 -4.92 7.90
CA THR A 12 -0.86 -4.18 7.72
C THR A 12 -0.69 -3.69 6.28
N GLU A 13 -1.16 -4.42 5.26
CA GLU A 13 -1.02 -4.00 3.87
C GLU A 13 -1.79 -2.72 3.54
N ARG A 14 -2.95 -2.47 4.15
CA ARG A 14 -3.66 -1.19 3.96
C ARG A 14 -2.90 -0.02 4.55
N ILE A 15 -2.36 -0.18 5.75
CA ILE A 15 -1.54 0.85 6.41
C ILE A 15 -0.34 1.17 5.52
N LYS A 16 0.28 0.15 4.93
CA LYS A 16 1.40 0.30 4.00
C LYS A 16 1.03 1.08 2.73
N VAL A 17 -0.16 0.89 2.18
CA VAL A 17 -0.64 1.67 1.03
C VAL A 17 -0.76 3.15 1.41
N VAL A 18 -1.49 3.45 2.49
CA VAL A 18 -1.69 4.84 2.96
C VAL A 18 -0.35 5.50 3.30
N SER A 19 0.58 4.74 3.89
CA SER A 19 1.93 5.23 4.20
C SER A 19 2.74 5.56 2.95
N VAL A 20 2.62 4.80 1.85
CA VAL A 20 3.28 5.18 0.58
C VAL A 20 2.63 6.42 -0.02
N TRP A 21 1.30 6.54 0.07
CA TRP A 21 0.59 7.72 -0.42
C TRP A 21 0.92 8.98 0.35
N SER A 22 1.26 8.87 1.64
CA SER A 22 1.65 10.02 2.44
C SER A 22 2.98 10.65 1.99
N GLU A 23 3.86 9.89 1.33
CA GLU A 23 5.17 10.39 0.84
C GLU A 23 5.07 11.22 -0.45
N PHE A 24 3.97 11.11 -1.20
CA PHE A 24 3.73 11.94 -2.36
C PHE A 24 3.22 13.33 -1.96
N GLN A 25 3.26 14.26 -2.92
CA GLN A 25 2.57 15.54 -2.89
C GLN A 25 1.47 15.58 -3.96
N ASP A 26 0.50 16.48 -3.85
CA ASP A 26 -0.54 16.63 -4.89
C ASP A 26 0.05 16.96 -6.27
N ALA A 27 1.17 17.70 -6.30
CA ALA A 27 1.90 18.00 -7.53
C ALA A 27 2.51 16.75 -8.21
N ASP A 28 2.66 15.64 -7.49
CA ASP A 28 3.19 14.37 -8.02
C ASP A 28 2.10 13.52 -8.70
N LEU A 29 0.82 13.77 -8.39
CA LEU A 29 -0.32 13.02 -8.93
C LEU A 29 -0.31 12.86 -10.47
N PRO A 30 -0.05 13.91 -11.28
CA PRO A 30 -0.02 13.76 -12.74
C PRO A 30 1.23 13.05 -13.27
N VAL A 31 2.27 12.85 -12.45
CA VAL A 31 3.56 12.30 -12.91
C VAL A 31 3.41 10.85 -13.33
N ARG A 32 3.98 10.51 -14.49
CA ARG A 32 4.09 9.16 -15.03
C ARG A 32 5.53 8.68 -14.93
N PRO A 33 5.79 7.35 -14.83
CA PRO A 33 7.16 6.82 -14.79
C PRO A 33 8.03 7.27 -15.97
N ARG A 34 7.42 7.44 -17.15
CA ARG A 34 8.06 7.97 -18.34
C ARG A 34 7.13 8.97 -19.03
N SER A 35 7.61 10.19 -19.23
CA SER A 35 6.88 11.22 -19.95
C SER A 35 6.57 10.76 -21.39
N GLY A 36 5.31 10.96 -21.81
CA GLY A 36 4.83 10.58 -23.15
C GLY A 36 4.59 9.09 -23.39
N ASP A 37 4.81 8.21 -22.40
CA ASP A 37 4.48 6.78 -22.52
C ASP A 37 3.11 6.48 -21.87
N PRO A 38 2.07 6.15 -22.66
CA PRO A 38 0.73 5.93 -22.13
C PRO A 38 0.59 4.60 -21.37
N ARG A 39 1.56 3.68 -21.46
CA ARG A 39 1.49 2.37 -20.79
C ARG A 39 1.72 2.46 -19.28
N GLY A 40 2.48 3.45 -18.84
CA GLY A 40 2.72 3.71 -17.43
C GLY A 40 1.58 4.52 -16.83
N ARG A 41 1.03 4.05 -15.70
CA ARG A 41 0.05 4.82 -14.94
C ARG A 41 0.70 6.01 -14.24
N SER A 42 0.01 7.14 -14.19
CA SER A 42 0.41 8.22 -13.29
C SER A 42 0.22 7.82 -11.82
N VAL A 43 0.79 8.59 -10.88
CA VAL A 43 0.54 8.38 -9.44
C VAL A 43 -0.96 8.42 -9.15
N HIS A 44 -1.67 9.40 -9.72
CA HIS A 44 -3.12 9.51 -9.64
C HIS A 44 -3.84 8.24 -10.11
N GLU A 45 -3.50 7.74 -11.31
CA GLU A 45 -4.11 6.54 -11.87
C GLU A 45 -3.78 5.27 -11.07
N GLN A 46 -2.64 5.23 -10.36
CA GLN A 46 -2.34 4.14 -9.43
C GLN A 46 -3.24 4.18 -8.19
N MET A 47 -3.52 5.37 -7.63
CA MET A 47 -4.46 5.52 -6.51
C MET A 47 -5.88 5.15 -6.92
N VAL A 48 -6.35 5.64 -8.07
CA VAL A 48 -7.64 5.26 -8.66
C VAL A 48 -7.72 3.75 -8.86
N HIS A 49 -6.69 3.15 -9.47
CA HIS A 49 -6.65 1.71 -9.70
C HIS A 49 -6.70 0.91 -8.40
N GLN A 50 -5.95 1.32 -7.37
CA GLN A 50 -5.98 0.64 -6.08
C GLN A 50 -7.38 0.65 -5.47
N CYS A 51 -8.02 1.82 -5.39
CA CYS A 51 -9.36 1.96 -4.83
C CYS A 51 -10.42 1.18 -5.62
N VAL A 52 -10.50 1.40 -6.93
CA VAL A 52 -11.53 0.79 -7.79
C VAL A 52 -11.30 -0.71 -7.94
N SER A 53 -10.06 -1.16 -8.15
CA SER A 53 -9.79 -2.58 -8.32
C SER A 53 -10.01 -3.35 -7.03
N GLU A 54 -9.68 -2.79 -5.86
CA GLU A 54 -9.93 -3.47 -4.59
C GLU A 54 -11.42 -3.58 -4.32
N ASP A 55 -12.18 -2.50 -4.52
CA ASP A 55 -13.63 -2.49 -4.40
C ASP A 55 -14.30 -3.55 -5.29
N LEU A 56 -13.94 -3.59 -6.58
CA LEU A 56 -14.50 -4.57 -7.52
C LEU A 56 -14.19 -6.02 -7.13
N TRP A 57 -13.00 -6.30 -6.58
CA TRP A 57 -12.66 -7.64 -6.12
C TRP A 57 -13.46 -8.03 -4.88
N PHE A 58 -13.55 -7.14 -3.90
CA PHE A 58 -14.31 -7.40 -2.68
C PHE A 58 -15.80 -7.61 -2.97
N ARG A 59 -16.41 -6.76 -3.80
CA ARG A 59 -17.83 -6.91 -4.15
C ARG A 59 -18.10 -8.15 -5.00
N ASN A 60 -17.37 -8.32 -6.11
CA ASN A 60 -17.73 -9.32 -7.11
C ASN A 60 -17.16 -10.72 -6.83
N MET A 61 -16.06 -10.82 -6.08
CA MET A 61 -15.40 -12.11 -5.81
C MET A 61 -15.52 -12.51 -4.34
N LEU A 62 -15.66 -11.58 -3.39
CA LEU A 62 -15.70 -11.92 -1.97
C LEU A 62 -17.08 -11.67 -1.33
N GLY A 63 -18.02 -11.07 -2.07
CA GLY A 63 -19.35 -10.74 -1.56
C GLY A 63 -19.31 -9.74 -0.41
N ILE A 64 -18.32 -8.84 -0.40
CA ILE A 64 -18.14 -7.81 0.62
C ILE A 64 -18.36 -6.45 -0.05
N ASP A 65 -19.46 -5.81 0.30
CA ASP A 65 -19.80 -4.45 -0.15
C ASP A 65 -19.76 -3.49 1.04
N VAL A 66 -19.03 -2.39 0.88
CA VAL A 66 -18.91 -1.33 1.89
C VAL A 66 -19.95 -0.21 1.70
N ASN A 67 -20.81 -0.33 0.68
CA ASN A 67 -21.91 0.58 0.35
C ASN A 67 -21.46 2.04 0.17
N ALA A 68 -20.30 2.23 -0.46
CA ALA A 68 -19.71 3.55 -0.69
C ALA A 68 -19.04 3.60 -2.08
N PRO A 69 -18.98 4.78 -2.73
CA PRO A 69 -18.19 4.94 -3.94
C PRO A 69 -16.70 4.72 -3.62
N PRO A 70 -15.94 4.01 -4.46
CA PRO A 70 -14.54 3.69 -4.16
C PRO A 70 -13.59 4.90 -4.25
N LEU A 71 -14.02 5.99 -4.89
CA LEU A 71 -13.21 7.18 -5.12
C LEU A 71 -13.71 8.35 -4.25
N PRO A 72 -12.80 9.23 -3.77
CA PRO A 72 -13.21 10.45 -3.10
C PRO A 72 -13.95 11.40 -4.07
N ALA A 73 -14.79 12.28 -3.53
CA ALA A 73 -15.47 13.29 -4.35
C ALA A 73 -14.51 14.34 -4.93
N THR A 74 -13.37 14.56 -4.26
CA THR A 74 -12.29 15.41 -4.75
C THR A 74 -11.00 14.61 -4.70
N GLU A 75 -10.36 14.45 -5.85
CA GLU A 75 -9.21 13.56 -6.04
C GLU A 75 -7.88 14.23 -5.65
N THR A 76 -7.79 14.70 -4.40
CA THR A 76 -6.51 15.06 -3.77
C THR A 76 -5.88 13.83 -3.13
N ARG A 77 -4.57 13.85 -2.94
CA ARG A 77 -3.81 12.80 -2.25
C ARG A 77 -4.41 12.46 -0.89
N LEU A 78 -4.70 13.47 -0.06
CA LEU A 78 -5.24 13.26 1.28
C LEU A 78 -6.65 12.66 1.25
N GLU A 79 -7.49 13.08 0.31
CA GLU A 79 -8.85 12.55 0.17
C GLU A 79 -8.85 11.10 -0.37
N PHE A 80 -7.89 10.73 -1.22
CA PHE A 80 -7.65 9.32 -1.57
C PHE A 80 -7.30 8.50 -0.34
N MET A 81 -6.37 8.99 0.49
CA MET A 81 -5.93 8.30 1.70
C MET A 81 -7.09 8.06 2.67
N LYS A 82 -7.92 9.08 2.92
CA LYS A 82 -9.11 8.96 3.78
C LYS A 82 -10.11 7.96 3.22
N ARG A 83 -10.47 8.08 1.93
CA ARG A 83 -11.42 7.18 1.28
C ARG A 83 -10.93 5.73 1.34
N TYR A 84 -9.66 5.50 1.01
CA TYR A 84 -9.11 4.16 1.01
C TYR A 84 -9.07 3.56 2.41
N GLU A 85 -8.62 4.33 3.41
CA GLU A 85 -8.58 3.85 4.80
C GLU A 85 -9.98 3.49 5.31
N GLU A 86 -10.97 4.35 5.08
CA GLU A 86 -12.35 4.10 5.52
C GLU A 86 -12.92 2.81 4.91
N ASP A 87 -12.85 2.67 3.58
CA ASP A 87 -13.42 1.53 2.87
C ASP A 87 -12.66 0.23 3.19
N SER A 88 -11.34 0.30 3.24
CA SER A 88 -10.50 -0.87 3.51
C SER A 88 -10.56 -1.29 4.99
N GLY A 89 -10.83 -0.35 5.91
CA GLY A 89 -11.18 -0.60 7.30
C GLY A 89 -12.52 -1.33 7.45
N LYS A 90 -13.57 -0.91 6.74
CA LYS A 90 -14.85 -1.65 6.72
C LYS A 90 -14.69 -3.09 6.21
N ARG A 91 -13.87 -3.28 5.18
CA ARG A 91 -13.51 -4.62 4.67
C ARG A 91 -12.79 -5.45 5.73
N LEU A 92 -11.94 -4.83 6.57
CA LEU A 92 -11.27 -5.51 7.69
C LEU A 92 -12.27 -6.19 8.60
N GLU A 93 -13.26 -5.42 9.06
CA GLU A 93 -14.18 -5.85 10.10
C GLU A 93 -15.04 -7.00 9.59
N VAL A 94 -15.41 -6.95 8.31
CA VAL A 94 -16.09 -8.09 7.67
C VAL A 94 -15.18 -9.32 7.62
N LEU A 95 -13.91 -9.18 7.22
CA LEU A 95 -12.97 -10.31 7.16
C LEU A 95 -12.70 -10.92 8.54
N ARG A 96 -12.58 -10.10 9.59
CA ARG A 96 -12.42 -10.53 10.99
C ARG A 96 -13.60 -11.39 11.47
N ALA A 97 -14.80 -11.12 10.96
CA ALA A 97 -16.02 -11.83 11.33
C ALA A 97 -16.29 -13.12 10.52
N ARG A 98 -15.50 -13.40 9.47
CA ARG A 98 -15.67 -14.62 8.66
C ARG A 98 -15.10 -15.83 9.37
N ASP A 99 -15.80 -16.95 9.30
CA ASP A 99 -15.37 -18.24 9.83
C ASP A 99 -14.58 -19.03 8.77
N ASP A 100 -13.90 -20.10 9.21
CA ASP A 100 -13.08 -20.95 8.32
C ASP A 100 -13.87 -21.48 7.11
N SER A 101 -15.18 -21.75 7.28
CA SER A 101 -16.04 -22.23 6.19
C SER A 101 -16.17 -21.22 5.05
N TRP A 102 -16.28 -19.92 5.36
CA TRP A 102 -16.27 -18.87 4.35
C TRP A 102 -14.93 -18.78 3.62
N TRP A 103 -13.81 -18.87 4.35
CA TRP A 103 -12.47 -18.80 3.75
C TRP A 103 -12.19 -19.96 2.79
N GLU A 104 -12.72 -21.14 3.11
CA GLU A 104 -12.60 -22.36 2.32
C GLU A 104 -13.61 -22.45 1.17
N SER A 105 -14.70 -21.68 1.23
CA SER A 105 -15.72 -21.67 0.20
C SER A 105 -15.19 -21.19 -1.15
N ASP A 106 -15.71 -21.79 -2.22
CA ASP A 106 -15.39 -21.42 -3.59
C ASP A 106 -16.06 -20.11 -3.99
N THR A 107 -15.31 -19.29 -4.71
CA THR A 107 -15.81 -18.12 -5.42
C THR A 107 -15.27 -18.07 -6.86
N LYS A 108 -15.88 -17.24 -7.69
CA LYS A 108 -15.44 -16.97 -9.06
C LYS A 108 -14.27 -15.98 -9.04
N PHE A 109 -13.13 -16.42 -9.57
CA PHE A 109 -11.98 -15.57 -9.87
C PHE A 109 -11.80 -15.52 -11.38
N PHE A 110 -12.35 -14.48 -12.02
CA PHE A 110 -12.45 -14.40 -13.49
C PHE A 110 -13.09 -15.69 -14.05
N ASP A 111 -12.37 -16.45 -14.88
CA ASP A 111 -12.91 -17.64 -15.53
C ASP A 111 -12.67 -18.94 -14.74
N VAL A 112 -12.08 -18.86 -13.55
CA VAL A 112 -11.78 -20.03 -12.70
C VAL A 112 -12.48 -19.95 -11.34
N LYS A 113 -12.67 -21.10 -10.70
CA LYS A 113 -13.11 -21.17 -9.30
C LYS A 113 -11.92 -21.29 -8.36
N ARG A 114 -11.92 -20.53 -7.27
CA ARG A 114 -10.88 -20.53 -6.23
C ARG A 114 -11.51 -20.25 -4.87
N SER A 115 -10.85 -20.69 -3.80
CA SER A 115 -11.33 -20.35 -2.46
C SER A 115 -11.22 -18.85 -2.17
N CYS A 116 -12.06 -18.35 -1.27
CA CYS A 116 -11.98 -16.97 -0.77
C CYS A 116 -10.58 -16.65 -0.20
N ALA A 117 -9.98 -17.59 0.54
CA ALA A 117 -8.61 -17.46 1.03
C ALA A 117 -7.58 -17.24 -0.10
N TRP A 118 -7.70 -18.02 -1.18
CA TRP A 118 -6.82 -17.86 -2.33
C TRP A 118 -6.99 -16.49 -3.00
N VAL A 119 -8.23 -16.01 -3.13
CA VAL A 119 -8.52 -14.69 -3.72
C VAL A 119 -7.95 -13.56 -2.85
N ILE A 120 -8.05 -13.65 -1.52
CA ILE A 120 -7.45 -12.67 -0.59
C ILE A 120 -5.93 -12.63 -0.72
N VAL A 121 -5.25 -13.79 -0.78
CA VAL A 121 -3.80 -13.85 -1.03
C VAL A 121 -3.44 -13.13 -2.32
N ARG A 122 -4.20 -13.35 -3.41
CA ARG A 122 -3.98 -12.65 -4.67
C ARG A 122 -4.23 -11.16 -4.58
N ARG A 123 -5.24 -10.73 -3.82
CA ARG A 123 -5.56 -9.31 -3.61
C ARG A 123 -4.43 -8.60 -2.87
N ILE A 124 -3.89 -9.23 -1.81
CA ILE A 124 -2.74 -8.71 -1.05
C ILE A 124 -1.51 -8.60 -1.97
N ALA A 125 -1.19 -9.66 -2.72
CA ALA A 125 -0.05 -9.64 -3.64
C ALA A 125 -0.20 -8.58 -4.75
N HIS A 126 -1.41 -8.39 -5.27
CA HIS A 126 -1.72 -7.35 -6.25
C HIS A 126 -1.53 -5.95 -5.66
N THR A 127 -1.99 -5.71 -4.42
CA THR A 127 -1.76 -4.46 -3.71
C THR A 127 -0.27 -4.19 -3.51
N ALA A 128 0.49 -5.17 -3.00
CA ALA A 128 1.93 -5.04 -2.80
C ALA A 128 2.68 -4.76 -4.11
N HIS A 129 2.26 -5.37 -5.21
CA HIS A 129 2.82 -5.13 -6.54
C HIS A 129 2.69 -3.66 -6.98
N HIS A 130 1.48 -3.09 -6.92
CA HIS A 130 1.25 -1.70 -7.30
C HIS A 130 1.83 -0.70 -6.30
N ARG A 131 1.88 -1.05 -5.01
CA ARG A 131 2.61 -0.27 -4.00
C ARG A 131 4.10 -0.22 -4.32
N GLY A 132 4.70 -1.33 -4.72
CA GLY A 132 6.11 -1.37 -5.17
C GLY A 132 6.37 -0.48 -6.39
N GLN A 133 5.45 -0.44 -7.36
CA GLN A 133 5.54 0.50 -8.50
C GLN A 133 5.56 1.96 -8.04
N GLN A 134 4.68 2.33 -7.10
CA GLN A 134 4.63 3.69 -6.54
C GLN A 134 5.88 4.02 -5.72
N MET A 135 6.42 3.08 -4.94
CA MET A 135 7.68 3.29 -4.21
C MET A 135 8.85 3.54 -5.17
N ALA A 136 8.89 2.88 -6.33
CA ALA A 136 9.89 3.19 -7.36
C ALA A 136 9.70 4.62 -7.93
N MET A 137 8.46 5.07 -8.10
CA MET A 137 8.18 6.44 -8.54
C MET A 137 8.61 7.49 -7.50
N LEU A 138 8.39 7.25 -6.20
CA LEU A 138 8.90 8.12 -5.13
C LEU A 138 10.41 8.32 -5.26
N ARG A 139 11.16 7.24 -5.52
CA ARG A 139 12.61 7.31 -5.76
C ARG A 139 12.97 8.14 -6.98
N MET A 140 12.27 7.96 -8.10
CA MET A 140 12.50 8.75 -9.32
C MET A 140 12.20 10.23 -9.13
N LEU A 141 11.26 10.56 -8.23
CA LEU A 141 10.89 11.93 -7.86
C LEU A 141 11.82 12.55 -6.82
N GLY A 142 12.78 11.79 -6.27
CA GLY A 142 13.64 12.25 -5.18
C GLY A 142 12.88 12.49 -3.87
N ARG A 143 11.75 11.80 -3.65
CA ARG A 143 11.04 11.82 -2.37
C ARG A 143 11.73 10.90 -1.37
N ASP A 144 11.64 11.28 -0.10
CA ASP A 144 11.96 10.40 1.02
C ASP A 144 11.03 9.19 1.01
N VAL A 145 11.55 8.03 1.42
CA VAL A 145 10.78 6.79 1.52
C VAL A 145 11.04 6.17 2.87
N HIS A 146 10.08 6.34 3.78
CA HIS A 146 10.08 5.68 5.08
C HIS A 146 9.90 4.16 4.96
N SER A 147 10.12 3.46 6.06
CA SER A 147 9.84 2.04 6.16
C SER A 147 8.38 1.71 5.80
N ASN A 148 8.22 0.58 5.11
CA ASN A 148 6.91 0.10 4.72
C ASN A 148 6.68 -1.35 5.17
N TYR A 149 7.63 -2.25 4.89
CA TYR A 149 7.64 -3.61 5.46
C TYR A 149 8.97 -3.95 6.16
N GLY A 150 9.92 -3.03 6.12
CA GLY A 150 11.27 -3.12 6.63
C GLY A 150 11.99 -1.78 6.38
N PRO A 151 13.30 -1.68 6.64
CA PRO A 151 14.07 -0.49 6.31
C PRO A 151 14.08 -0.23 4.82
N THR A 152 14.38 1.01 4.47
CA THR A 152 14.65 1.43 3.10
C THR A 152 16.06 2.02 3.03
N ALA A 153 16.54 2.33 1.82
CA ALA A 153 17.81 3.02 1.68
C ALA A 153 17.90 4.32 2.50
N ASP A 154 16.78 4.98 2.81
CA ASP A 154 16.78 6.24 3.57
C ASP A 154 16.79 6.04 5.09
N THR A 155 16.53 4.82 5.57
CA THR A 155 16.49 4.54 7.01
C THR A 155 17.87 4.14 7.54
N GLY A 156 18.96 4.57 6.89
CA GLY A 156 20.34 4.24 7.27
C GLY A 156 20.95 3.11 6.42
N GLY A 157 20.34 2.77 5.29
CA GLY A 157 20.81 1.74 4.36
C GLY A 157 20.01 0.43 4.43
N LEU A 158 20.67 -0.69 4.21
CA LEU A 158 20.03 -2.01 4.13
C LEU A 158 19.88 -2.70 5.49
N MET A 159 18.96 -3.69 5.59
CA MET A 159 18.82 -4.56 6.78
C MET A 159 20.14 -5.21 7.21
N GLN A 160 20.96 -5.67 6.25
CA GLN A 160 22.28 -6.26 6.54
C GLN A 160 23.25 -5.29 7.22
N ASN A 161 22.99 -3.99 7.13
CA ASN A 161 23.75 -2.93 7.79
C ASN A 161 23.12 -2.51 9.12
N HIS A 162 22.12 -3.27 9.61
CA HIS A 162 21.32 -2.95 10.79
C HIS A 162 20.58 -1.62 10.68
N ALA A 163 20.16 -1.24 9.46
CA ALA A 163 19.31 -0.07 9.26
C ALA A 163 17.99 -0.25 10.04
N PRO A 164 17.58 0.73 10.87
CA PRO A 164 16.33 0.66 11.60
C PRO A 164 15.11 0.68 10.69
N THR A 165 14.00 0.14 11.19
CA THR A 165 12.68 0.39 10.64
C THR A 165 12.17 1.73 11.18
N ILE A 166 11.99 2.72 10.31
CA ILE A 166 11.51 4.06 10.66
C ILE A 166 10.26 4.35 9.83
N TYR A 167 9.09 4.29 10.46
CA TYR A 167 7.82 4.67 9.85
C TYR A 167 7.64 6.18 9.90
N ALA A 168 7.01 6.77 8.88
CA ALA A 168 6.73 8.20 8.81
C ALA A 168 5.90 8.70 10.00
N TYR A 169 4.99 7.85 10.50
CA TYR A 169 4.08 8.13 11.59
C TYR A 169 3.91 6.89 12.50
N PRO A 170 3.64 7.08 13.80
CA PRO A 170 3.47 5.97 14.74
C PRO A 170 2.12 5.25 14.63
N SER A 171 1.11 5.85 14.00
CA SER A 171 -0.22 5.28 13.80
C SER A 171 -0.94 5.91 12.60
N LEU A 172 -2.02 5.28 12.12
CA LEU A 172 -2.88 5.88 11.09
C LEU A 172 -3.49 7.22 11.55
N GLN A 173 -3.90 7.32 12.81
CA GLN A 173 -4.42 8.57 13.37
C GLN A 173 -3.37 9.68 13.29
N ALA A 174 -2.15 9.41 13.79
CA ALA A 174 -1.05 10.37 13.74
C ALA A 174 -0.65 10.74 12.31
N LEU A 175 -0.79 9.80 11.37
CA LEU A 175 -0.58 10.05 9.95
C LEU A 175 -1.60 11.06 9.40
N PHE A 176 -2.90 10.86 9.66
CA PHE A 176 -3.91 11.80 9.16
C PHE A 176 -3.80 13.18 9.82
N ASP A 177 -3.61 13.22 11.13
CA ASP A 177 -3.41 14.48 11.86
C ASP A 177 -2.17 15.23 11.33
N GLY A 178 -1.06 14.52 11.16
CA GLY A 178 0.19 15.09 10.66
C GLY A 178 0.11 15.56 9.20
N GLU A 179 -0.55 14.82 8.33
CA GLU A 179 -0.72 15.20 6.91
C GLU A 179 -1.72 16.33 6.71
N MET A 180 -2.69 16.51 7.63
CA MET A 180 -3.56 17.68 7.65
C MET A 180 -2.83 18.96 8.08
N ASP A 181 -1.84 18.84 8.98
CA ASP A 181 -1.06 19.95 9.52
C ASP A 181 0.28 20.20 8.79
N GLY A 182 0.43 19.70 7.56
CA GLY A 182 1.56 20.03 6.68
C GLY A 182 2.71 19.03 6.65
N GLY A 183 2.56 17.85 7.26
CA GLY A 183 3.45 16.70 7.07
C GLY A 183 4.58 16.57 8.09
N ALA A 184 4.24 16.37 9.37
CA ALA A 184 5.19 16.17 10.46
C ALA A 184 5.77 14.74 10.52
N LYS A 185 6.39 14.27 9.43
CA LYS A 185 7.00 12.94 9.34
C LYS A 185 8.25 12.82 10.23
N VAL A 186 8.50 11.61 10.72
CA VAL A 186 9.75 11.29 11.45
C VAL A 186 10.97 11.56 10.55
N PRO A 187 12.00 12.29 10.99
CA PRO A 187 13.19 12.53 10.16
C PRO A 187 13.94 11.23 9.79
N LEU A 188 14.42 11.15 8.56
CA LEU A 188 15.22 10.03 8.07
C LEU A 188 16.73 10.32 8.13
N PRO A 189 17.56 9.33 8.49
CA PRO A 189 19.02 9.48 8.53
C PRO A 189 19.70 9.43 7.15
N GLY A 190 18.97 9.07 6.08
CA GLY A 190 19.48 8.94 4.72
C GLY A 190 20.26 7.65 4.44
N GLY A 191 21.08 7.65 3.39
CA GLY A 191 21.73 6.47 2.80
C GLY A 191 22.74 5.68 3.65
N GLY A 192 23.06 6.14 4.87
CA GLY A 192 24.03 5.48 5.76
C GLY A 192 25.47 5.36 5.21
N GLY A 193 25.78 5.94 4.05
CA GLY A 193 27.10 5.98 3.42
C GLY A 193 27.61 4.66 2.83
N LYS A 194 26.82 3.57 2.90
CA LYS A 194 27.17 2.26 2.35
C LYS A 194 26.44 2.02 1.02
N ALA A 195 27.02 1.16 0.18
CA ALA A 195 26.37 0.75 -1.06
C ALA A 195 25.03 0.05 -0.78
N VAL A 196 24.02 0.35 -1.59
CA VAL A 196 22.67 -0.23 -1.51
C VAL A 196 22.66 -1.58 -2.25
N THR A 197 23.42 -2.55 -1.74
CA THR A 197 23.56 -3.89 -2.31
C THR A 197 23.85 -4.93 -1.24
N GLU A 198 23.21 -6.10 -1.32
CA GLU A 198 23.50 -7.27 -0.47
C GLU A 198 24.78 -8.02 -0.88
N ARG A 199 25.48 -7.54 -1.91
CA ARG A 199 26.76 -8.12 -2.32
C ARG A 199 27.82 -7.94 -1.23
N PRO A 200 28.71 -8.93 -1.03
CA PRO A 200 29.91 -8.79 -0.23
C PRO A 200 30.75 -7.57 -0.63
N SER A 201 31.42 -6.94 0.34
CA SER A 201 32.18 -5.69 0.13
C SER A 201 33.34 -5.80 -0.84
N ASP A 202 33.87 -6.99 -1.08
CA ASP A 202 34.91 -7.30 -2.06
C ASP A 202 34.38 -7.40 -3.51
N GLN A 203 33.06 -7.26 -3.71
CA GLN A 203 32.39 -7.38 -5.01
C GLN A 203 31.64 -6.10 -5.44
N VAL A 204 31.91 -4.96 -4.79
CA VAL A 204 31.27 -3.65 -5.03
C VAL A 204 32.29 -2.65 -5.55
#